data_AF-A0A170YLP6-F1
#
_entry.id   AF-A0A170YLP6-F1
#
_cell.length_a   1.000
_cell.length_b   1.000
_cell.length_c   1.000
_cell.angle_alpha   90.00
_cell.angle_beta   90.00
_cell.angle_gamma   90.00
#
_symmetry.space_group_name_H-M   'P 1'
#
loop_
_entity.id
_entity.type
_entity.pdbx_description
1 polymer ?
#
loop_
_entity_poly.entity_id
_entity_poly.type
_entity_poly.pdbx_seq_one_letter_code
_entity_poly.pdbx_strand_id
1 'polypeptide(L)'
;KNPGKYKCVSAFAPICNPTKCDWGKKAFAGYLGGDASSTPESWHDYDATSLVSKYDGVPVDILIDQGLSDEFLKSGQLLPDNFVQACKAAQVPVILKKREGYDHSYYYIATFLGEHFAHHAKHLA
;
A
#
# COMPACT_ATOMS: atom_id res chain seq x y z
N LYS A 1 6.74 -2.30 -9.70
CA LYS A 1 6.85 -3.61 -10.39
C LYS A 1 6.49 -3.56 -11.88
N ASN A 2 5.37 -2.97 -12.30
CA ASN A 2 4.97 -2.91 -13.73
C ASN A 2 4.84 -1.46 -14.26
N PRO A 3 5.94 -0.68 -14.33
CA PRO A 3 5.89 0.70 -14.81
C PRO A 3 5.35 0.77 -16.25
N GLY A 4 4.57 1.81 -16.56
CA GLY A 4 4.01 2.05 -17.90
C GLY A 4 2.76 1.23 -18.26
N LYS A 5 2.45 0.15 -17.53
CA LYS A 5 1.22 -0.65 -17.77
C LYS A 5 -0.05 -0.02 -17.18
N TYR A 6 0.08 0.75 -16.10
CA TYR A 6 -1.03 1.37 -15.39
C TYR A 6 -0.81 2.89 -15.33
N LYS A 7 -1.88 3.66 -15.51
CA LYS A 7 -1.84 5.13 -15.52
C LYS A 7 -1.82 5.72 -14.11
N CYS A 8 -2.50 5.07 -13.17
CA CYS A 8 -2.59 5.44 -11.77
C CYS A 8 -2.89 4.19 -10.93
N VAL A 9 -2.79 4.32 -9.60
CA VAL A 9 -3.16 3.25 -8.65
C VAL A 9 -3.78 3.85 -7.41
N SER A 10 -4.78 3.18 -6.86
CA SER A 10 -5.32 3.53 -5.55
C SER A 10 -5.68 2.32 -4.71
N ALA A 11 -5.69 2.49 -3.39
CA ALA A 11 -5.99 1.41 -2.44
C ALA A 11 -6.66 1.91 -1.16
N PHE A 12 -7.51 1.06 -0.58
CA PHE A 12 -8.11 1.23 0.75
C PHE A 12 -7.40 0.35 1.76
N ALA A 13 -6.99 0.93 2.89
CA ALA A 13 -6.34 0.23 4.01
C ALA A 13 -5.31 -0.85 3.58
N PRO A 14 -4.33 -0.52 2.70
CA PRO A 14 -3.43 -1.52 2.14
C PRO A 14 -2.43 -2.05 3.16
N ILE A 15 -2.01 -3.31 3.00
CA ILE A 15 -0.78 -3.84 3.59
C ILE A 15 0.40 -3.30 2.78
N CYS A 16 0.93 -2.15 3.20
CA CYS A 16 1.97 -1.43 2.48
C CYS A 16 3.35 -2.07 2.58
N ASN A 17 3.67 -2.67 3.74
CA ASN A 17 5.00 -3.18 4.04
C ASN A 17 4.93 -4.63 4.58
N PRO A 18 4.47 -5.60 3.78
CA PRO A 18 4.25 -6.98 4.21
C PRO A 18 5.49 -7.68 4.77
N THR A 19 6.71 -7.28 4.39
CA THR A 19 7.95 -7.81 4.99
C THR A 19 8.15 -7.40 6.45
N LYS A 20 7.42 -6.39 6.92
CA LYS A 20 7.51 -5.81 8.27
C LYS A 20 6.26 -6.05 9.13
N CYS A 21 5.25 -6.76 8.65
CA CYS A 21 4.07 -7.14 9.45
C CYS A 21 3.86 -8.65 9.52
N ASP A 22 3.16 -9.12 10.56
CA ASP A 22 3.01 -10.55 10.84
C ASP A 22 2.20 -11.27 9.77
N TRP A 23 1.15 -10.64 9.23
CA TRP A 23 0.36 -11.22 8.14
C TRP A 23 1.21 -11.43 6.89
N GLY A 24 1.97 -10.42 6.49
CA GLY A 24 2.83 -10.50 5.31
C GLY A 24 3.94 -11.52 5.47
N LYS A 25 4.64 -11.54 6.62
CA LYS A 25 5.68 -12.53 6.92
C LYS A 25 5.13 -13.97 6.89
N LYS A 26 3.98 -14.21 7.52
CA LYS A 26 3.34 -15.52 7.52
C LYS A 26 2.96 -15.97 6.10
N ALA A 27 2.35 -15.08 5.31
CA ALA A 27 1.95 -15.37 3.95
C ALA A 27 3.16 -15.64 3.04
N PHE A 28 4.20 -14.80 3.12
CA PHE A 28 5.39 -14.96 2.30
C PHE A 28 6.20 -16.20 2.65
N ALA A 29 6.33 -16.56 3.93
CA ALA A 29 6.96 -17.83 4.31
C ALA A 29 6.22 -19.03 3.70
N GLY A 30 4.88 -18.99 3.70
CA GLY A 30 4.05 -20.05 3.12
C GLY A 30 4.13 -20.15 1.59
N TYR A 31 4.17 -19.02 0.87
CA TYR A 31 4.08 -19.00 -0.59
C TYR A 31 5.42 -18.86 -1.32
N LEU A 32 6.34 -18.07 -0.76
CA LEU A 32 7.63 -17.74 -1.37
C LEU A 32 8.78 -18.53 -0.74
N GLY A 33 8.50 -19.30 0.31
CA GLY A 33 9.50 -20.01 1.11
C GLY A 33 10.28 -19.07 2.04
N GLY A 34 11.18 -19.69 2.82
CA GLY A 34 11.88 -19.03 3.94
C GLY A 34 11.14 -19.23 5.27
N ASP A 35 11.68 -18.62 6.32
CA ASP A 35 11.07 -18.61 7.65
C ASP A 35 10.51 -17.23 7.97
N ALA A 36 9.38 -17.15 8.67
CA ALA A 36 8.80 -15.87 9.13
C ALA A 36 9.75 -15.07 10.04
N SER A 37 10.75 -15.74 10.64
CA SER A 37 11.81 -15.09 11.41
C SER A 37 12.93 -14.47 10.56
N SER A 38 13.09 -14.92 9.31
CA SER A 38 14.11 -14.46 8.37
C SER A 38 13.42 -13.77 7.19
N THR A 39 13.46 -12.44 7.06
CA THR A 39 12.91 -11.73 5.89
C THR A 39 13.85 -11.94 4.69
N PRO A 40 13.60 -12.89 3.77
CA PRO A 40 14.50 -13.19 2.67
C PRO A 40 14.38 -12.10 1.59
N GLU A 41 15.47 -11.86 0.86
CA GLU A 41 15.52 -10.80 -0.17
C GLU A 41 14.41 -10.95 -1.24
N SER A 42 14.02 -12.18 -1.59
CA SER A 42 12.97 -12.45 -2.58
C SER A 42 11.59 -11.89 -2.20
N TRP A 43 11.33 -11.64 -0.92
CA TRP A 43 10.04 -11.08 -0.48
C TRP A 43 9.91 -9.60 -0.86
N HIS A 44 11.03 -8.89 -0.99
CA HIS A 44 11.03 -7.46 -1.32
C HIS A 44 10.48 -7.18 -2.72
N ASP A 45 10.49 -8.17 -3.62
CA ASP A 45 9.87 -8.08 -4.95
C ASP A 45 8.32 -8.02 -4.90
N TYR A 46 7.73 -8.27 -3.74
CA TYR A 46 6.28 -8.28 -3.49
C TYR A 46 5.87 -7.32 -2.37
N ASP A 47 6.79 -6.47 -1.91
CA ASP A 47 6.56 -5.47 -0.86
C ASP A 47 6.53 -4.07 -1.47
N ALA A 48 5.39 -3.38 -1.35
CA ALA A 48 5.20 -2.08 -2.02
C ALA A 48 6.18 -1.01 -1.52
N THR A 49 6.43 -0.96 -0.20
CA THR A 49 7.43 -0.07 0.40
C THR A 49 8.84 -0.35 -0.13
N SER A 50 9.20 -1.61 -0.30
CA SER A 50 10.51 -2.01 -0.85
C SER A 50 10.63 -1.69 -2.34
N LEU A 51 9.55 -1.91 -3.09
CA LEU A 51 9.48 -1.62 -4.52
C LEU A 51 9.57 -0.12 -4.81
N VAL A 52 8.90 0.72 -4.01
CA VAL A 52 8.91 2.18 -4.25
C VAL A 52 10.27 2.79 -3.94
N SER A 53 11.01 2.27 -2.96
CA SER A 53 12.38 2.73 -2.65
C SER A 53 13.38 2.56 -3.80
N LYS A 54 13.09 1.65 -4.75
CA LYS A 54 13.94 1.38 -5.92
C LYS A 54 13.25 1.80 -7.23
N TYR A 55 12.18 2.60 -7.16
CA TYR A 55 11.38 2.92 -8.33
C TYR A 55 12.07 3.98 -9.20
N ASP A 56 12.30 3.62 -10.47
CA ASP A 56 12.91 4.45 -11.50
C ASP A 56 12.01 4.59 -12.76
N GLY A 57 10.76 4.14 -12.64
CA GLY A 57 9.80 4.13 -13.74
C GLY A 57 9.16 5.47 -14.03
N VAL A 58 8.23 5.48 -14.99
CA VAL A 58 7.39 6.64 -15.30
C VAL A 58 6.63 7.11 -14.04
N PRO A 59 6.45 8.42 -13.81
CA PRO A 59 5.67 8.90 -12.68
C PRO A 59 4.30 8.23 -12.63
N VAL A 60 3.92 7.73 -11.45
CA VAL A 60 2.61 7.12 -11.21
C VAL A 60 1.92 7.90 -10.10
N ASP A 61 0.65 8.23 -10.32
CA ASP A 61 -0.18 8.87 -9.30
C ASP A 61 -0.74 7.79 -8.35
N ILE A 62 -0.48 7.96 -7.05
CA ILE A 62 -0.80 6.99 -6.02
C ILE A 62 -1.73 7.62 -4.99
N LEU A 63 -2.92 7.05 -4.83
CA LEU A 63 -3.88 7.43 -3.79
C LEU A 63 -4.09 6.28 -2.79
N ILE A 64 -3.79 6.53 -1.52
CA ILE A 64 -4.11 5.62 -0.42
C ILE A 64 -5.14 6.29 0.47
N ASP A 65 -6.15 5.52 0.85
CA ASP A 65 -7.14 5.91 1.83
C ASP A 65 -6.99 4.98 3.04
N GLN A 66 -7.04 5.53 4.26
CA GLN A 66 -6.88 4.78 5.50
C GLN A 66 -7.86 5.26 6.58
N GLY A 67 -8.69 4.34 7.09
CA GLY A 67 -9.46 4.57 8.31
C GLY A 67 -8.57 4.65 9.55
N LEU A 68 -8.77 5.65 10.42
CA LEU A 68 -7.97 5.83 11.65
C LEU A 68 -8.49 5.01 12.85
N SER A 69 -9.72 4.52 12.78
CA SER A 69 -10.27 3.61 13.80
C SER A 69 -9.94 2.14 13.52
N ASP A 70 -9.42 1.84 12.33
CA ASP A 70 -9.01 0.52 11.84
C ASP A 70 -8.12 -0.25 12.84
N GLU A 71 -8.56 -1.45 13.25
CA GLU A 71 -7.83 -2.31 14.17
C GLU A 71 -6.53 -2.89 13.58
N PHE A 72 -6.45 -3.06 12.26
CA PHE A 72 -5.28 -3.58 11.56
C PHE A 72 -4.21 -2.51 11.35
N LEU A 73 -4.62 -1.23 11.30
CA LEU A 73 -3.69 -0.12 11.41
C LEU A 73 -3.00 -0.12 12.78
N LYS A 74 -3.79 -0.24 13.86
CA LYS A 74 -3.29 -0.22 15.25
C LYS A 74 -2.43 -1.43 15.59
N SER A 75 -2.77 -2.60 15.05
CA SER A 75 -1.98 -3.82 15.23
C SER A 75 -0.77 -3.94 14.30
N GLY A 76 -0.48 -2.90 13.51
CA GLY A 76 0.75 -2.82 12.71
C GLY A 76 0.75 -3.70 11.46
N GLN A 77 -0.43 -4.08 10.94
CA GLN A 77 -0.51 -4.87 9.70
C GLN A 77 -0.41 -4.03 8.44
N LEU A 78 -0.97 -2.81 8.47
CA LEU A 78 -1.14 -1.98 7.27
C LEU A 78 0.09 -1.14 6.94
N LEU A 79 0.66 -0.48 7.95
CA LEU A 79 1.90 0.29 7.85
C LEU A 79 1.94 1.35 6.71
N PRO A 80 0.87 2.15 6.49
CA PRO A 80 0.85 3.14 5.40
C PRO A 80 1.92 4.23 5.54
N ASP A 81 2.28 4.60 6.77
CA ASP A 81 3.30 5.61 7.03
C ASP A 81 4.70 5.15 6.57
N ASN A 82 5.02 3.84 6.63
CA ASN A 82 6.27 3.31 6.08
C ASN A 82 6.35 3.55 4.57
N PHE A 83 5.24 3.33 3.86
CA PHE A 83 5.17 3.55 2.42
C PHE A 83 5.30 5.03 2.06
N VAL A 84 4.64 5.93 2.80
CA VAL A 84 4.77 7.38 2.59
C VAL A 84 6.22 7.83 2.80
N GLN A 85 6.91 7.32 3.81
CA GLN A 85 8.32 7.62 4.04
C GLN A 85 9.21 7.13 2.88
N ALA A 86 8.98 5.92 2.38
CA ALA A 86 9.70 5.37 1.23
C ALA A 86 9.43 6.16 -0.06
N CYS A 87 8.17 6.55 -0.31
CA CYS A 87 7.79 7.42 -1.42
C CYS A 87 8.50 8.77 -1.35
N LYS A 88 8.53 9.40 -0.16
CA LYS A 88 9.23 10.67 0.06
C LYS A 88 10.72 10.55 -0.25
N ALA A 89 11.38 9.47 0.20
CA ALA A 89 12.79 9.23 -0.06
C ALA A 89 13.09 9.00 -1.55
N ALA A 90 12.19 8.29 -2.26
CA ALA A 90 12.30 8.02 -3.69
C ALA A 90 11.72 9.13 -4.59
N GLN A 91 11.23 10.23 -4.00
CA GLN A 91 10.56 11.33 -4.72
C GLN A 91 9.36 10.89 -5.57
N VAL A 92 8.67 9.83 -5.14
CA VAL A 92 7.43 9.35 -5.76
C VAL A 92 6.24 10.05 -5.09
N PRO A 93 5.34 10.71 -5.84
CA PRO A 93 4.18 11.37 -5.25
C PRO A 93 3.19 10.32 -4.72
N VAL A 94 2.70 10.55 -3.50
CA VAL A 94 1.65 9.75 -2.90
C VAL A 94 0.71 10.65 -2.10
N ILE A 95 -0.58 10.42 -2.23
CA ILE A 95 -1.62 11.06 -1.42
C ILE A 95 -2.11 10.01 -0.44
N LEU A 96 -1.90 10.25 0.87
CA LEU A 96 -2.51 9.44 1.93
C LEU A 96 -3.64 10.23 2.59
N LYS A 97 -4.88 9.78 2.43
CA LYS A 97 -6.05 10.34 3.10
C LYS A 97 -6.37 9.54 4.36
N LYS A 98 -6.23 10.17 5.52
CA LYS A 98 -6.56 9.60 6.82
C LYS A 98 -8.00 9.98 7.18
N ARG A 99 -8.84 8.99 7.47
CA ARG A 99 -10.29 9.16 7.72
C ARG A 99 -10.59 8.87 9.19
N GLU A 100 -10.86 9.92 9.95
CA GLU A 100 -11.24 9.82 11.37
C GLU A 100 -12.54 9.04 11.55
N GLY A 101 -12.58 8.15 12.55
CA GLY A 101 -13.78 7.37 12.87
C GLY A 101 -13.99 6.12 12.01
N TYR A 102 -13.35 6.00 10.85
CA TYR A 102 -13.56 4.88 9.93
C TYR A 102 -12.67 3.67 10.26
N ASP A 103 -13.26 2.49 10.10
CA ASP A 103 -12.67 1.17 10.38
C ASP A 103 -12.15 0.50 9.09
N HIS A 104 -12.00 -0.84 9.11
CA HIS A 104 -11.55 -1.65 7.97
C HIS A 104 -12.71 -2.21 7.11
N SER A 105 -13.95 -1.81 7.39
CA SER A 105 -15.12 -2.45 6.80
C SER A 105 -15.46 -1.93 5.40
N TYR A 106 -16.40 -2.61 4.73
CA TYR A 106 -16.98 -2.10 3.49
C TYR A 106 -17.83 -0.84 3.69
N TYR A 107 -18.27 -0.50 4.90
CA TYR A 107 -18.92 0.79 5.14
C TYR A 107 -17.93 1.92 4.88
N TYR A 108 -16.72 1.80 5.42
CA TYR A 108 -15.62 2.71 5.15
C TYR A 108 -15.30 2.80 3.65
N ILE A 109 -15.11 1.66 2.98
CA ILE A 109 -14.80 1.63 1.54
C ILE A 109 -15.91 2.31 0.74
N ALA A 110 -17.17 1.94 0.97
CA ALA A 110 -18.32 2.46 0.23
C ALA A 110 -18.47 3.98 0.37
N THR A 111 -18.14 4.56 1.54
CA THR A 111 -18.18 6.01 1.75
C THR A 111 -17.25 6.77 0.81
N PHE A 112 -16.05 6.24 0.55
CA PHE A 112 -15.00 6.96 -0.20
C PHE A 112 -14.71 6.38 -1.59
N LEU A 113 -15.40 5.30 -1.99
CA LEU A 113 -15.23 4.64 -3.29
C LEU A 113 -15.39 5.61 -4.47
N GLY A 114 -16.33 6.55 -4.37
CA GLY A 114 -16.53 7.59 -5.39
C GLY A 114 -15.30 8.46 -5.63
N GLU A 115 -14.52 8.76 -4.59
CA GLU A 115 -13.28 9.53 -4.72
C GLU A 115 -12.21 8.73 -5.49
N HIS A 116 -12.17 7.40 -5.32
CA HIS A 116 -11.26 6.52 -6.05
C HIS A 116 -11.65 6.41 -7.53
N PHE A 117 -12.96 6.30 -7.84
CA PHE A 117 -13.41 6.37 -9.23
C PHE A 117 -13.06 7.70 -9.88
N ALA A 118 -13.26 8.83 -9.18
CA ALA A 118 -12.87 10.13 -9.69
C ALA A 118 -11.35 10.26 -9.89
N HIS A 119 -10.54 9.65 -9.02
CA HIS A 119 -9.09 9.57 -9.22
C HIS A 119 -8.72 8.81 -10.49
N HIS A 120 -9.25 7.59 -10.68
CA HIS A 120 -8.98 6.78 -11.86
C HIS A 120 -9.49 7.42 -13.16
N ALA A 121 -10.69 8.02 -13.13
CA ALA A 121 -11.30 8.66 -14.30
C ALA A 121 -10.42 9.79 -14.87
N LYS A 122 -9.70 10.55 -14.03
CA LYS A 122 -8.79 11.62 -14.48
C LYS A 122 -7.63 11.12 -15.36
N HIS A 123 -7.27 9.86 -15.22
CA HIS A 123 -6.12 9.24 -15.90
C HIS A 123 -6.52 8.31 -17.05
N LEU A 124 -7.83 8.06 -17.22
CA LEU A 124 -8.40 7.15 -18.22
C LEU A 124 -9.30 7.83 -19.25
N ALA A 125 -9.59 9.13 -19.07
CA ALA A 125 -10.36 9.95 -20.00
C ALA A 125 -9.55 10.30 -21.26
#